data_AF-A0A093XFY1-F1
#
_entry.id   AF-A0A093XFY1-F1
#
_cell.length_a   1.000
_cell.length_b   1.000
_cell.length_c   1.000
_cell.angle_alpha   90.00
_cell.angle_beta   90.00
_cell.angle_gamma   90.00
#
_symmetry.space_group_name_H-M   'P 1'
#
loop_
_entity.id
_entity.type
_entity.pdbx_description
1 polymer ?
#
loop_
_entity_poly.entity_id
_entity_poly.type
_entity_poly.pdbx_seq_one_letter_code
_entity_poly.pdbx_strand_id
1 'polypeptide(L)'
;FASKYVKGWTLTAGTLINLLVNAPMPVADDAVVVEQDVDDLSFGVGFTQLNTCRRQPKDSWPEMTDIKTWVAQYYRAGGQQGSGADAATLSGWVNERLNDELRTAFTACLS
;
A
#
# COMPACT_ATOMS: atom_id res chain seq x y z
N PHE A 1 -16.81 3.12 -10.39
CA PHE A 1 -15.86 4.22 -10.13
C PHE A 1 -15.15 4.66 -11.41
N ALA A 2 -14.38 3.79 -12.07
CA ALA A 2 -13.62 4.10 -13.29
C ALA A 2 -14.44 4.67 -14.47
N SER A 3 -15.73 4.31 -14.59
CA SER A 3 -16.63 4.87 -15.61
C SER A 3 -17.18 6.26 -15.25
N LYS A 4 -17.37 6.54 -13.95
CA LYS A 4 -17.95 7.80 -13.46
C LYS A 4 -16.90 8.90 -13.23
N TYR A 5 -15.68 8.50 -12.84
CA TYR A 5 -14.60 9.41 -12.46
C TYR A 5 -13.34 9.14 -13.28
N VAL A 6 -13.42 9.34 -14.59
CA VAL A 6 -12.33 9.01 -15.54
C VAL A 6 -11.01 9.71 -15.15
N LYS A 7 -11.05 11.02 -14.90
CA LYS A 7 -9.86 11.80 -14.52
C LYS A 7 -9.27 11.39 -13.16
N GLY A 8 -10.14 11.14 -12.18
CA GLY A 8 -9.72 10.71 -10.85
C GLY A 8 -9.12 9.30 -10.84
N TRP A 9 -9.69 8.41 -11.66
CA TRP A 9 -9.23 7.04 -11.77
C TRP A 9 -7.77 6.95 -12.21
N THR A 10 -7.35 7.71 -13.23
CA THR A 10 -5.95 7.71 -13.70
C THR A 10 -4.97 8.15 -12.61
N LEU A 11 -5.31 9.19 -11.85
CA LEU A 11 -4.48 9.68 -10.74
C LEU A 11 -4.36 8.65 -9.62
N THR A 12 -5.49 8.04 -9.23
CA THR A 12 -5.51 7.00 -8.20
C THR A 12 -4.74 5.77 -8.66
N ALA A 13 -4.98 5.28 -9.88
CA ALA A 13 -4.29 4.12 -10.43
C ALA A 13 -2.77 4.35 -10.51
N GLY A 14 -2.33 5.52 -10.99
CA GLY A 14 -0.91 5.86 -11.05
C GLY A 14 -0.25 5.90 -9.67
N THR A 15 -0.94 6.48 -8.68
CA THR A 15 -0.43 6.51 -7.29
C THR A 15 -0.31 5.11 -6.72
N LEU A 16 -1.29 4.23 -6.95
CA LEU A 16 -1.25 2.84 -6.49
C LEU A 16 -0.14 2.04 -7.16
N ILE A 17 0.08 2.22 -8.47
CA ILE A 17 1.19 1.58 -9.19
C ILE A 17 2.53 2.06 -8.62
N ASN A 18 2.69 3.36 -8.39
CA ASN A 18 3.91 3.90 -7.79
C ASN A 18 4.17 3.35 -6.38
N LEU A 19 3.12 3.19 -5.57
CA LEU A 19 3.21 2.58 -4.25
C LEU A 19 3.60 1.09 -4.35
N LEU A 20 3.13 0.39 -5.37
CA LEU A 20 3.46 -1.02 -5.61
C LEU A 20 4.93 -1.20 -6.05
N VAL A 21 5.42 -0.28 -6.89
CA VAL A 21 6.82 -0.28 -7.33
C VAL A 21 7.76 0.07 -6.18
N ASN A 22 7.43 1.13 -5.44
CA ASN A 22 8.20 1.66 -4.32
C ASN A 22 7.44 1.45 -3.01
N ALA A 23 7.31 0.19 -2.60
CA ALA A 23 6.64 -0.14 -1.34
C ALA A 23 7.41 0.52 -0.18
N PRO A 24 6.76 1.38 0.63
CA PRO A 24 7.42 1.95 1.80
C PRO A 24 7.75 0.81 2.75
N MET A 25 9.01 0.72 3.16
CA MET A 25 9.35 -0.20 4.25
C MET A 25 8.71 0.32 5.52
N PRO A 26 8.06 -0.56 6.33
CA PRO A 26 7.64 -0.16 7.65
C PRO A 26 8.87 0.35 8.40
N VAL A 27 8.85 1.62 8.78
CA VAL A 27 9.77 2.14 9.79
C VAL A 27 9.53 1.26 11.00
N ALA A 28 10.54 0.48 11.39
CA ALA A 28 10.46 -0.30 12.61
C ALA A 28 10.07 0.66 13.73
N ASP A 29 8.94 0.41 14.37
CA ASP A 29 8.33 1.24 15.43
C ASP A 29 9.30 1.48 16.62
N ASP A 30 10.39 0.73 16.67
CA ASP A 30 11.44 0.81 17.69
C ASP A 30 12.57 1.80 17.36
N ALA A 31 12.53 2.51 16.23
CA ALA A 31 13.60 3.42 15.80
C ALA A 31 13.54 4.83 16.44
N VAL A 32 12.68 5.06 17.42
CA VAL A 32 12.65 6.32 18.19
C VAL A 32 13.00 6.03 19.65
N VAL A 33 14.27 5.70 19.88
CA VAL A 33 14.87 5.91 21.20
C VAL A 33 15.07 7.42 21.31
N VAL A 34 14.12 8.12 21.94
CA VAL A 34 14.34 9.51 22.34
C VAL A 34 15.37 9.47 23.45
N GLU A 35 16.64 9.71 23.14
CA GLU A 35 17.63 10.07 24.15
C GLU A 35 17.23 11.44 24.71
N GLN A 36 16.40 11.43 25.76
CA GLN A 36 16.12 12.62 26.55
C GLN A 36 17.26 12.82 27.55
N ASP A 37 17.92 13.96 27.44
CA ASP A 37 18.96 14.35 28.40
C ASP A 37 18.33 14.57 29.79
N VAL A 38 19.02 14.12 30.83
CA VAL A 38 18.51 14.10 32.23
C VAL A 38 18.27 15.52 32.74
N ASP A 39 19.00 16.49 32.20
CA ASP A 39 18.92 17.90 32.58
C ASP A 39 17.70 18.65 32.00
N ASP A 40 17.00 18.08 31.01
CA ASP A 40 15.80 18.66 30.38
C ASP A 40 14.47 18.06 30.90
N LEU A 41 14.55 17.10 31.83
CA LEU A 41 13.39 16.37 32.36
C LEU A 41 12.76 17.10 33.56
N SER A 42 11.59 17.71 33.35
CA SER A 42 10.71 18.15 34.44
C SER A 42 9.97 16.97 35.10
N PHE A 43 9.46 17.15 36.33
CA PHE A 43 8.67 16.09 36.97
C PHE A 43 7.43 15.73 36.12
N GLY A 44 7.34 14.46 35.69
CA GLY A 44 6.19 13.92 34.94
C GLY A 44 6.33 13.84 33.42
N VAL A 45 7.48 14.18 32.81
CA VAL A 45 7.68 14.08 31.33
C VAL A 45 8.29 12.75 30.85
N GLY A 46 8.82 11.92 31.75
CA GLY A 46 9.39 10.62 31.39
C GLY A 46 8.31 9.57 31.11
N PHE A 47 8.29 9.02 29.90
CA PHE A 47 7.46 7.86 29.56
C PHE A 47 8.33 6.60 29.46
N THR A 48 8.21 5.71 30.44
CA THR A 48 8.85 4.38 30.38
C THR A 48 7.83 3.37 29.90
N GLN A 49 7.97 2.91 28.66
CA GLN A 49 7.07 1.90 28.11
C GLN A 49 7.24 0.54 28.81
N LEU A 50 6.14 -0.05 29.30
CA LEU A 50 6.14 -1.40 29.85
C LEU A 50 6.08 -2.43 28.72
N ASN A 51 7.22 -3.00 28.36
CA ASN A 51 7.31 -4.00 27.28
C ASN A 51 6.49 -5.27 27.54
N THR A 52 6.23 -5.61 28.81
CA THR A 52 5.46 -6.82 29.19
C THR A 52 3.97 -6.72 28.87
N CYS A 53 3.44 -5.51 28.64
CA CYS A 53 2.03 -5.26 28.35
C CYS A 53 1.81 -4.58 26.98
N ARG A 54 2.85 -4.57 26.12
CA ARG A 54 2.75 -3.93 24.80
C ARG A 54 1.76 -4.71 23.93
N ARG A 55 0.72 -4.00 23.45
CA ARG A 55 -0.22 -4.58 22.48
C ARG A 55 0.53 -4.81 21.18
N GLN A 56 0.59 -6.06 20.75
CA GLN A 56 1.22 -6.41 19.48
C GLN A 56 0.47 -5.74 18.33
N PRO A 57 1.19 -5.15 17.34
CA PRO A 57 0.58 -4.71 16.10
C PRO A 57 -0.21 -5.87 15.48
N LYS A 58 -1.51 -5.65 15.26
CA LYS A 58 -2.36 -6.66 14.63
C LYS A 58 -2.43 -6.36 13.14
N ASP A 59 -1.84 -7.23 12.34
CA ASP A 59 -2.04 -7.23 10.90
C ASP A 59 -3.45 -7.77 10.58
N SER A 60 -4.18 -7.04 9.74
CA SER A 60 -5.52 -7.44 9.28
C SER A 60 -5.47 -8.32 8.03
N TRP A 61 -4.33 -8.39 7.33
CA TRP A 61 -4.14 -9.13 6.09
C TRP A 61 -2.88 -10.00 6.11
N PRO A 62 -2.74 -10.93 7.08
CA PRO A 62 -1.56 -11.79 7.21
C PRO A 62 -1.33 -12.70 5.98
N GLU A 63 -2.36 -12.93 5.16
CA GLU A 63 -2.26 -13.69 3.91
C GLU A 63 -1.53 -12.93 2.78
N MET A 64 -1.44 -11.60 2.87
CA MET A 64 -0.83 -10.73 1.85
C MET A 64 0.68 -10.55 2.11
N THR A 65 1.43 -11.65 1.96
CA THR A 65 2.89 -11.66 2.15
C THR A 65 3.66 -11.00 1.01
N ASP A 66 3.26 -11.25 -0.23
CA ASP A 66 3.77 -10.56 -1.42
C ASP A 66 2.64 -9.81 -2.12
N ILE A 67 2.64 -8.49 -1.91
CA ILE A 67 1.62 -7.58 -2.44
C ILE A 67 1.61 -7.59 -3.97
N LYS A 68 2.77 -7.70 -4.65
CA LYS A 68 2.84 -7.69 -6.12
C LYS A 68 2.16 -8.93 -6.69
N THR A 69 2.53 -10.10 -6.17
CA THR A 69 1.91 -11.36 -6.55
C THR A 69 0.42 -11.38 -6.25
N TRP A 70 0.02 -10.90 -5.07
CA TRP A 70 -1.39 -10.84 -4.68
C TRP A 70 -2.21 -9.94 -5.61
N VAL A 71 -1.71 -8.73 -5.94
CA VAL A 71 -2.37 -7.82 -6.89
C VAL A 71 -2.43 -8.42 -8.29
N ALA A 72 -1.37 -9.09 -8.75
CA ALA A 72 -1.36 -9.72 -10.06
C ALA A 72 -2.37 -10.88 -10.14
N GLN A 73 -2.49 -11.69 -9.09
CA GLN A 73 -3.51 -12.73 -8.98
C GLN A 73 -4.91 -12.12 -8.95
N TYR A 74 -5.12 -11.07 -8.15
CA TYR A 74 -6.40 -10.36 -8.07
C TYR A 74 -6.82 -9.79 -9.42
N TYR A 75 -5.88 -9.17 -10.15
CA TYR A 75 -6.10 -8.63 -11.48
C TYR A 75 -6.47 -9.72 -12.49
N ARG A 76 -5.72 -10.84 -12.51
CA ARG A 76 -5.99 -11.99 -13.39
C ARG A 76 -7.28 -12.72 -13.05
N ALA A 77 -7.62 -12.79 -11.76
CA ALA A 77 -8.87 -13.36 -11.28
C ALA A 77 -10.09 -12.51 -11.65
N GLY A 78 -9.90 -11.33 -12.23
CA GLY A 78 -10.90 -10.64 -13.06
C GLY A 78 -12.30 -10.65 -12.47
N GLY A 79 -12.44 -10.23 -11.21
CA GLY A 79 -13.75 -10.05 -10.58
C GLY A 79 -14.56 -11.33 -10.37
N GLN A 80 -13.95 -12.46 -9.98
CA GLN A 80 -14.65 -13.72 -9.67
C GLN A 80 -15.77 -13.65 -8.60
N GLN A 81 -16.03 -12.48 -8.00
CA GLN A 81 -17.17 -12.25 -7.08
C GLN A 81 -17.99 -11.01 -7.45
N GLY A 82 -18.35 -10.86 -8.74
CA GLY A 82 -19.53 -10.09 -9.15
C GLY A 82 -19.57 -8.59 -8.81
N SER A 83 -18.42 -7.93 -8.61
CA SER A 83 -18.38 -6.54 -8.09
C SER A 83 -17.49 -5.57 -8.89
N GLY A 84 -17.23 -5.81 -10.18
CA GLY A 84 -16.42 -4.87 -10.96
C GLY A 84 -16.34 -5.12 -12.47
N ALA A 85 -15.52 -4.29 -13.12
CA ALA A 85 -15.14 -4.44 -14.52
C ALA A 85 -14.34 -5.74 -14.71
N ASP A 86 -14.57 -6.43 -15.81
CA ASP A 86 -13.81 -7.60 -16.23
C ASP A 86 -12.35 -7.23 -16.53
N ALA A 87 -11.47 -8.24 -16.48
CA ALA A 87 -10.04 -8.05 -16.77
C ALA A 87 -9.81 -7.41 -18.16
N ALA A 88 -10.68 -7.71 -19.13
CA ALA A 88 -10.64 -7.12 -20.47
C ALA A 88 -10.93 -5.61 -20.44
N THR A 89 -12.00 -5.14 -19.79
CA THR A 89 -12.29 -3.70 -19.70
C THR A 89 -11.23 -2.93 -18.92
N LEU A 90 -10.70 -3.53 -17.84
CA LEU A 90 -9.58 -2.96 -17.09
C LEU A 90 -8.33 -2.81 -17.95
N SER A 91 -7.99 -3.83 -18.73
CA SER A 91 -6.86 -3.77 -19.67
C SER A 91 -7.05 -2.68 -20.74
N GLY A 92 -8.29 -2.47 -21.19
CA GLY A 92 -8.64 -1.37 -22.10
C GLY A 92 -8.36 0.00 -21.46
N TRP A 93 -8.81 0.21 -20.22
CA TRP A 93 -8.57 1.48 -19.51
C TRP A 93 -7.09 1.71 -19.19
N VAL A 94 -6.34 0.66 -18.85
CA VAL A 94 -4.89 0.74 -18.67
C VAL A 94 -4.22 1.22 -19.95
N ASN A 95 -4.59 0.67 -21.11
CA ASN A 95 -4.00 1.04 -22.39
C ASN A 95 -4.43 2.42 -22.91
N GLU A 96 -5.64 2.85 -22.61
CA GLU A 96 -6.17 4.13 -23.11
C GLU A 96 -5.79 5.30 -22.20
N ARG A 97 -5.72 5.08 -20.88
CA ARG A 97 -5.73 6.18 -19.90
C ARG A 97 -4.46 6.31 -19.07
N LEU A 98 -3.60 5.28 -19.01
CA LEU A 98 -2.30 5.37 -18.35
C LEU A 98 -1.22 5.79 -19.35
N ASN A 99 -0.28 6.61 -18.89
CA ASN A 99 0.92 6.96 -19.65
C ASN A 99 1.85 5.73 -19.81
N ASP A 100 2.82 5.84 -20.72
CA ASP A 100 3.68 4.70 -21.07
C ASP A 100 4.57 4.24 -19.91
N GLU A 101 4.97 5.16 -19.04
CA GLU A 101 5.77 4.85 -17.84
C GLU A 101 5.00 3.98 -16.84
N LEU A 102 3.79 4.40 -16.45
CA LEU A 102 2.96 3.65 -15.51
C LEU A 102 2.50 2.32 -16.12
N ARG A 103 2.30 2.26 -17.44
CA ARG A 103 1.94 1.01 -18.13
C ARG A 103 3.09 -0.01 -18.10
N THR A 104 4.31 0.46 -18.35
CA THR A 104 5.51 -0.37 -18.23
C THR A 104 5.66 -0.88 -16.80
N ALA A 105 5.57 0.02 -15.81
CA ALA A 105 5.64 -0.32 -14.40
C ALA A 105 4.56 -1.33 -13.97
N PHE A 106 3.32 -1.13 -14.43
CA PHE A 106 2.22 -2.05 -14.18
C PHE A 106 2.47 -3.42 -14.79
N THR A 107 2.93 -3.48 -16.05
CA THR A 107 3.23 -4.74 -16.73
C THR A 107 4.35 -5.50 -16.02
N ALA A 108 5.39 -4.81 -15.57
CA ALA A 108 6.48 -5.40 -14.79
C ALA A 108 6.05 -5.90 -13.41
N CYS A 109 5.00 -5.32 -12.81
CA CYS A 109 4.41 -5.83 -11.57
C CYS A 109 3.48 -7.03 -11.79
N LEU A 110 2.99 -7.23 -13.02
CA LEU A 110 2.12 -8.34 -13.36
C LEU A 110 2.89 -9.58 -13.84
N SER A 111 4.09 -9.45 -14.40
CA SER A 111 4.93 -10.57 -14.83
C SER A 111 5.39 -11.42 -13.67
#